data_AF-A0A437LZC5-F1
#
_entry.id   AF-A0A437LZC5-F1
#
_cell.length_a   1.000
_cell.length_b   1.000
_cell.length_c   1.000
_cell.angle_alpha   90.00
_cell.angle_beta   90.00
_cell.angle_gamma   90.00
#
_symmetry.space_group_name_H-M   'P 1'
#
loop_
_entity.id
_entity.type
_entity.pdbx_description
1 polymer ?
#
loop_
_entity_poly.entity_id
_entity_poly.type
_entity_poly.pdbx_seq_one_letter_code
_entity_poly.pdbx_strand_id
1 'polypeptide(L)'
;MSKPLRFVARAPRSAFGQAMKALFWVFLLVPPVLMFGTCAATTTAMNGSDPDLGLFAFIMGGGAIGVLSAVWLFGVPIFAILALMTRGRLMVIEQPPPHA
;
A
#
# COMPACT_ATOMS: atom_id res chain seq x y z
N MET A 1 -35.49 17.98 29.13
CA MET A 1 -34.95 16.66 28.77
C MET A 1 -33.76 16.84 27.85
N SER A 2 -32.55 16.80 28.40
CA SER A 2 -31.30 16.81 27.63
C SER A 2 -31.14 15.48 26.90
N LYS A 3 -31.06 15.51 25.56
CA LYS A 3 -30.82 14.30 24.75
C LYS A 3 -29.41 13.75 25.06
N PRO A 4 -29.24 12.42 25.20
CA PRO A 4 -27.92 11.84 25.41
C PRO A 4 -27.00 12.15 24.22
N LEU A 5 -25.74 12.45 24.50
CA LEU A 5 -24.72 12.67 23.47
C LEU A 5 -24.26 11.31 22.96
N ARG A 6 -24.49 11.04 21.67
CA ARG A 6 -24.10 9.80 21.01
C ARG A 6 -22.82 10.02 20.21
N PHE A 7 -21.71 9.44 20.67
CA PHE A 7 -20.45 9.45 19.96
C PHE A 7 -20.30 8.17 19.14
N VAL A 8 -20.15 8.31 17.82
CA VAL A 8 -19.85 7.17 16.93
C VAL A 8 -18.35 7.21 16.64
N ALA A 9 -17.60 6.34 17.31
CA ALA A 9 -16.16 6.18 17.10
C ALA A 9 -15.87 4.80 16.48
N ARG A 10 -14.64 4.59 16.01
CA ARG A 10 -14.14 3.23 15.68
C ARG A 10 -13.16 2.80 16.76
N ALA A 11 -13.22 1.53 17.14
CA ALA A 11 -12.21 0.94 17.99
C ALA A 11 -10.80 1.10 17.38
N PRO A 12 -9.76 1.34 18.19
CA PRO A 12 -8.38 1.33 17.70
C PRO A 12 -8.06 -0.03 17.05
N ARG A 13 -7.26 -0.03 15.99
CA ARG A 13 -6.83 -1.27 15.34
C ARG A 13 -5.88 -2.04 16.25
N SER A 14 -6.03 -3.37 16.27
CA SER A 14 -5.07 -4.27 16.91
C SER A 14 -3.67 -4.12 16.30
N ALA A 15 -2.63 -4.55 17.02
CA ALA A 15 -1.24 -4.53 16.52
C ALA A 15 -1.12 -5.22 15.15
N PHE A 16 -1.81 -6.34 14.97
CA PHE A 16 -1.87 -7.04 13.68
C PHE A 16 -2.51 -6.18 12.57
N GLY A 17 -3.62 -5.48 12.86
CA GLY A 17 -4.26 -4.59 11.89
C GLY A 17 -3.44 -3.33 11.56
N GLN A 18 -2.54 -2.92 12.46
CA GLN A 18 -1.54 -1.88 12.18
C GLN A 18 -0.43 -2.42 11.28
N ALA A 19 0.08 -3.62 11.54
CA ALA A 19 1.07 -4.28 10.69
C ALA A 19 0.55 -4.49 9.25
N MET A 20 -0.68 -4.98 9.09
CA MET A 20 -1.30 -5.14 7.76
C MET A 20 -1.50 -3.81 7.03
N LYS A 21 -1.80 -2.72 7.76
CA LYS A 21 -1.87 -1.38 7.18
C LYS A 21 -0.50 -0.93 6.68
N ALA A 22 0.55 -1.12 7.48
CA ALA A 22 1.91 -0.76 7.09
C ALA A 22 2.36 -1.56 5.86
N LEU A 23 2.10 -2.87 5.85
CA LEU A 23 2.45 -3.75 4.74
C LEU A 23 1.69 -3.37 3.46
N PHE A 24 0.41 -3.01 3.56
CA PHE A 24 -0.34 -2.47 2.43
C PHE A 24 0.34 -1.22 1.84
N TRP A 25 0.77 -0.27 2.68
CA TRP A 25 1.45 0.93 2.19
C TRP A 25 2.79 0.62 1.54
N VAL A 26 3.56 -0.32 2.10
CA VAL A 26 4.82 -0.79 1.51
C VAL A 26 4.55 -1.39 0.13
N PHE A 27 3.60 -2.32 0.01
CA PHE A 27 3.26 -2.93 -1.27
C PHE A 27 2.62 -1.96 -2.25
N LEU A 28 1.93 -0.93 -1.79
CA LEU A 28 1.35 0.08 -2.66
C LEU A 28 2.43 0.98 -3.27
N LEU A 29 3.41 1.41 -2.48
CA LEU A 29 4.35 2.48 -2.85
C LEU A 29 5.71 1.97 -3.33
N VAL A 30 6.26 0.91 -2.73
CA VAL A 30 7.62 0.45 -3.04
C VAL A 30 7.73 -0.08 -4.47
N PRO A 31 6.84 -0.97 -4.96
CA PRO A 31 6.97 -1.51 -6.31
C PRO A 31 6.88 -0.43 -7.41
N PRO A 32 5.94 0.55 -7.38
CA PRO A 32 5.95 1.63 -8.36
C PRO A 32 7.23 2.46 -8.35
N VAL A 33 7.77 2.78 -7.17
CA VAL A 33 9.04 3.51 -7.06
C VAL A 33 10.18 2.70 -7.68
N LEU A 34 10.24 1.39 -7.43
CA LEU A 34 11.23 0.50 -8.05
C LEU A 34 11.05 0.37 -9.56
N MET A 35 9.81 0.35 -10.06
CA MET A 35 9.53 0.36 -11.50
C MET A 35 10.06 1.63 -12.15
N PHE A 36 9.74 2.81 -11.59
CA PHE A 36 10.26 4.09 -12.07
C PHE A 36 11.79 4.14 -12.01
N GLY A 37 12.39 3.64 -10.92
CA GLY A 37 13.84 3.52 -10.80
C GLY A 37 14.45 2.61 -11.86
N THR A 38 13.81 1.47 -12.14
CA THR A 38 14.24 0.53 -13.20
C THR A 38 14.18 1.20 -14.57
N CYS A 39 13.08 1.89 -14.89
CA CYS A 39 12.95 2.63 -16.15
C CYS A 39 14.02 3.72 -16.30
N ALA A 40 14.31 4.46 -15.23
CA ALA A 40 15.36 5.48 -15.25
C ALA A 40 16.75 4.88 -15.46
N ALA A 41 17.06 3.76 -14.78
CA ALA A 41 18.34 3.09 -14.88
C ALA A 41 18.57 2.40 -16.24
N THR A 42 17.52 1.84 -16.86
CA THR A 42 17.64 1.18 -18.16
C THR A 42 17.77 2.18 -19.30
N THR A 43 17.15 3.35 -19.19
CA THR A 43 17.20 4.41 -20.21
C THR A 43 18.64 4.86 -20.49
N THR A 44 19.49 4.97 -19.47
CA THR A 44 20.90 5.35 -19.66
C THR A 44 21.69 4.28 -20.41
N ALA A 45 21.40 3.00 -20.17
CA ALA A 45 22.05 1.89 -20.87
C ALA A 45 21.57 1.78 -22.32
N MET A 46 20.27 2.04 -22.58
CA MET A 46 19.68 2.00 -23.92
C MET A 46 20.13 3.13 -24.84
N ASN A 47 20.45 4.30 -24.27
CA ASN A 47 20.98 5.44 -25.03
C ASN A 47 22.50 5.39 -25.21
N GLY A 48 23.16 4.35 -24.69
CA GLY A 48 24.60 4.14 -24.86
C GLY A 48 24.95 3.71 -26.29
N SER A 49 26.23 3.85 -26.64
CA SER A 49 26.75 3.39 -27.93
C SER A 49 26.98 1.87 -28.01
N ASP A 50 26.84 1.16 -26.89
CA ASP A 50 27.06 -0.28 -26.79
C ASP A 50 25.73 -1.05 -26.97
N PRO A 51 25.53 -1.72 -28.11
CA PRO A 51 24.27 -2.41 -28.42
C PRO A 51 24.03 -3.63 -27.52
N ASP A 52 25.08 -4.31 -27.05
CA ASP A 52 24.95 -5.50 -26.21
C ASP A 52 24.47 -5.11 -24.81
N LEU A 53 24.99 -4.00 -24.28
CA LEU A 53 24.54 -3.43 -23.01
C LEU A 53 23.07 -2.98 -23.07
N GLY A 54 22.65 -2.36 -24.18
CA GLY A 54 21.28 -1.95 -24.41
C GLY A 54 20.30 -3.13 -24.46
N LEU A 55 20.69 -4.20 -25.16
CA LEU A 55 19.89 -5.43 -25.24
C LEU A 55 19.78 -6.12 -23.86
N PHE A 56 20.87 -6.20 -23.11
CA PHE A 56 20.86 -6.76 -21.76
C PHE A 56 19.96 -5.95 -20.82
N ALA A 57 20.07 -4.61 -20.84
CA ALA A 57 19.25 -3.71 -20.06
C ALA A 57 17.76 -3.84 -20.41
N PHE A 58 17.41 -4.06 -21.67
CA PHE A 58 16.04 -4.33 -22.09
C PHE A 58 15.49 -5.61 -21.47
N ILE A 59 16.22 -6.72 -21.58
CA ILE A 59 15.76 -8.03 -21.10
C ILE A 59 15.62 -8.02 -19.57
N MET A 60 16.65 -7.55 -18.87
CA MET A 60 16.64 -7.51 -17.40
C MET A 60 15.67 -6.47 -16.86
N GLY A 61 15.62 -5.28 -17.47
CA GLY A 61 14.69 -4.23 -17.11
C GLY A 61 13.23 -4.64 -17.31
N GLY A 62 12.92 -5.20 -18.47
CA GLY A 62 11.60 -5.74 -18.79
C GLY A 62 11.20 -6.87 -17.85
N GLY A 63 12.11 -7.80 -17.56
CA GLY A 63 11.89 -8.89 -16.60
C GLY A 63 11.60 -8.38 -15.19
N ALA A 64 12.40 -7.44 -14.70
CA ALA A 64 12.21 -6.82 -13.38
C ALA A 64 10.87 -6.08 -13.29
N ILE A 65 10.51 -5.28 -14.30
CA ILE A 65 9.21 -4.60 -14.36
C ILE A 65 8.07 -5.61 -14.40
N GLY A 66 8.19 -6.69 -15.17
CA GLY A 66 7.18 -7.75 -15.23
C GLY A 66 6.93 -8.40 -13.88
N VAL A 67 8.00 -8.79 -13.17
CA VAL A 67 7.91 -9.38 -11.82
C VAL A 67 7.32 -8.38 -10.82
N LEU A 68 7.84 -7.15 -10.79
CA LEU A 68 7.31 -6.10 -9.92
C LEU A 68 5.83 -5.82 -10.20
N SER A 69 5.42 -5.85 -11.47
CA SER A 69 4.03 -5.59 -11.87
C SER A 69 3.11 -6.71 -11.42
N ALA A 70 3.53 -7.97 -11.57
CA ALA A 70 2.77 -9.10 -11.06
C ALA A 70 2.64 -9.03 -9.54
N VAL A 71 3.75 -8.84 -8.82
CA VAL A 71 3.74 -8.73 -7.35
C VAL A 71 2.86 -7.57 -6.89
N TRP A 72 2.88 -6.43 -7.59
CA TRP A 72 2.04 -5.28 -7.27
C TRP A 72 0.55 -5.53 -7.53
N LEU A 73 0.21 -6.04 -8.72
CA LEU A 73 -1.17 -6.33 -9.13
C LEU A 73 -1.86 -7.35 -8.22
N PHE A 74 -1.14 -8.35 -7.71
CA PHE A 74 -1.71 -9.34 -6.80
C PHE A 74 -1.54 -8.96 -5.33
N GLY A 75 -0.38 -8.44 -4.95
CA GLY A 75 -0.08 -8.10 -3.55
C GLY A 75 -0.95 -6.96 -3.03
N VAL A 76 -1.16 -5.90 -3.80
CA VAL A 76 -1.94 -4.73 -3.35
C VAL A 76 -3.39 -5.10 -3.01
N PRO A 77 -4.16 -5.81 -3.88
CA PRO A 77 -5.50 -6.24 -3.53
C PRO A 77 -5.53 -7.16 -2.30
N ILE A 78 -4.60 -8.12 -2.19
CA ILE A 78 -4.53 -9.04 -1.05
C ILE A 78 -4.34 -8.25 0.26
N PHE A 79 -3.34 -7.37 0.31
CA PHE A 79 -3.08 -6.59 1.52
C PHE A 79 -4.15 -5.52 1.78
N ALA A 80 -4.79 -4.97 0.73
CA ALA A 80 -5.92 -4.07 0.88
C ALA A 80 -7.10 -4.78 1.57
N ILE A 81 -7.44 -5.99 1.11
CA ILE A 81 -8.51 -6.81 1.71
C ILE A 81 -8.16 -7.12 3.17
N LEU A 82 -6.95 -7.60 3.45
CA LEU A 82 -6.51 -7.90 4.82
C LEU A 82 -6.54 -6.65 5.72
N ALA A 83 -6.11 -5.50 5.21
CA ALA A 83 -6.14 -4.23 5.93
C ALA A 83 -7.56 -3.69 6.17
N LEU A 84 -8.52 -4.07 5.32
CA LEU A 84 -9.95 -3.77 5.50
C LEU A 84 -10.60 -4.72 6.51
N MET A 85 -10.31 -6.02 6.43
CA MET A 85 -10.83 -7.04 7.37
C MET A 85 -10.35 -6.80 8.81
N THR A 86 -9.16 -6.22 8.97
CA THR A 86 -8.59 -5.86 10.27
C THR A 86 -9.00 -4.47 10.76
N ARG A 87 -9.98 -3.80 10.10
CA ARG A 87 -10.52 -2.53 10.59
C ARG A 87 -11.29 -2.72 11.90
N GLY A 88 -11.08 -1.79 12.84
CA GLY A 88 -11.83 -1.75 14.10
C GLY A 88 -13.34 -1.62 13.86
N ARG A 89 -14.11 -2.32 14.70
CA ARG A 89 -15.58 -2.26 14.73
C ARG A 89 -16.04 -0.85 15.11
N LEU A 90 -17.21 -0.46 14.59
CA LEU A 90 -17.89 0.76 15.02
C LEU A 90 -18.31 0.59 16.49
N MET A 91 -17.96 1.55 17.32
CA MET A 91 -18.36 1.65 18.71
C MET A 91 -19.23 2.89 18.88
N VAL A 92 -20.40 2.69 19.45
CA VAL A 92 -21.31 3.77 19.84
C VAL A 92 -21.14 3.96 21.34
N ILE A 93 -20.67 5.13 21.74
CA ILE A 93 -20.53 5.51 23.14
C ILE A 93 -21.65 6.50 23.45
N GLU A 94 -22.57 6.14 24.33
CA GLU A 94 -23.61 7.03 24.84
C GLU A 94 -23.09 7.64 26.15
N GLN A 95 -22.90 8.97 26.16
CA GLN A 95 -22.52 9.67 27.37
C GLN A 95 -23.73 10.40 27.97
N PRO A 96 -23.89 10.35 29.31
CA PRO A 96 -24.88 11.17 29.99
C PRO A 96 -24.56 12.67 29.79
N PRO A 97 -25.58 13.53 29.75
CA PRO A 97 -25.39 14.95 29.49
C PRO A 97 -24.47 15.60 30.55
N PRO A 98 -23.62 16.58 30.18
CA PRO A 98 -22.56 17.12 31.05
C PRO A 98 -23.07 17.86 32.31
N HIS A 99 -24.38 18.08 32.42
CA HIS A 99 -25.01 18.81 33.51
C HIS A 99 -26.27 18.05 33.95
N ALA A 100 -26.11 17.20 34.96
CA ALA A 100 -27.16 16.81 35.88
C ALA A 100 -26.90 17.53 37.20
#